data_AF-A0A7X4C160-F1
#
_entry.id   AF-A0A7X4C160-F1
#
_cell.length_a   1.000
_cell.length_b   1.000
_cell.length_c   1.000
_cell.angle_alpha   90.00
_cell.angle_beta   90.00
_cell.angle_gamma   90.00
#
_symmetry.space_group_name_H-M   'P 1'
#
loop_
_entity.id
_entity.type
_entity.pdbx_description
1 polymer ?
#
loop_
_entity_poly.entity_id
_entity_poly.type
_entity_poly.pdbx_seq_one_letter_code
_entity_poly.pdbx_strand_id
1 'polypeptide(L)'
;MRLPLAEVFHHMVRGMLRPVAMLALLVLLSPSTDALAHEIRPAIADLSVDRAGGYEVSIELNLEALLAGIGPAHSDTSEAPGAAEYEGLRSLSPAGLHRAFDAFAEQFLDGVLLHAGDTPLQPTVLDVQVPPVGDTGFPRRSRIVIGGTL
;
A
#
# COMPACT_ATOMS: atom_id res chain seq x y z
N MET A 1 -18.45 -64.50 26.56
CA MET A 1 -19.40 -63.40 26.82
C MET A 1 -19.16 -62.34 25.76
N ARG A 2 -19.98 -62.27 24.70
CA ARG A 2 -19.81 -61.32 23.58
C ARG A 2 -20.58 -60.05 23.95
N LEU A 3 -19.88 -58.92 24.09
CA LEU A 3 -20.54 -57.62 24.32
C LEU A 3 -21.43 -57.27 23.12
N PRO A 4 -22.63 -56.70 23.32
CA PRO A 4 -23.54 -56.36 22.24
C PRO A 4 -22.89 -55.29 21.34
N LEU A 5 -22.99 -55.48 20.02
CA LEU A 5 -22.34 -54.64 19.00
C LEU A 5 -22.61 -53.13 19.18
N ALA A 6 -23.79 -52.79 19.74
CA ALA A 6 -24.21 -51.43 20.04
C ALA A 6 -23.40 -50.76 21.18
N GLU A 7 -22.97 -51.50 22.20
CA GLU A 7 -22.16 -50.94 23.29
C GLU A 7 -20.70 -50.71 22.89
N VAL A 8 -20.16 -51.59 22.05
CA VAL A 8 -18.82 -51.43 21.45
C VAL A 8 -18.81 -50.18 20.56
N PHE A 9 -19.87 -49.97 19.77
CA PHE A 9 -20.02 -48.77 18.96
C PHE A 9 -20.10 -47.48 19.79
N HIS A 10 -20.87 -47.48 20.89
CA HIS A 10 -20.99 -46.31 21.76
C HIS A 10 -19.68 -45.97 22.51
N HIS A 11 -18.92 -46.98 22.93
CA HIS A 11 -17.59 -46.80 23.53
C HIS A 11 -16.55 -46.31 22.50
N MET A 12 -16.60 -46.83 21.27
CA MET A 12 -15.73 -46.40 20.18
C MET A 12 -15.99 -44.93 19.80
N VAL A 13 -17.26 -44.55 19.67
CA VAL A 13 -17.67 -43.15 19.38
C VAL A 13 -17.28 -42.20 20.52
N ARG A 14 -17.49 -42.58 21.79
CA ARG A 14 -17.03 -41.78 22.95
C ARG A 14 -15.50 -41.66 23.03
N GLY A 15 -14.78 -42.71 22.65
CA GLY A 15 -13.31 -42.73 22.57
C GLY A 15 -12.76 -41.82 21.48
N MET A 16 -13.46 -41.69 20.34
CA MET A 16 -13.09 -40.82 19.23
C MET A 16 -13.51 -39.36 19.42
N LEU A 17 -14.54 -39.08 20.21
CA LEU A 17 -15.03 -37.71 20.44
C LEU A 17 -13.98 -36.82 21.14
N ARG A 18 -13.22 -37.38 22.09
CA ARG A 18 -12.17 -36.67 22.83
C ARG A 18 -10.98 -36.22 21.96
N PRO A 19 -10.32 -37.09 21.18
CA PRO A 19 -9.23 -36.68 20.30
C PRO A 19 -9.73 -35.77 19.18
N VAL A 20 -10.96 -35.97 18.67
CA VAL A 20 -11.56 -35.06 17.68
C VAL A 20 -11.81 -33.67 18.27
N ALA A 21 -12.32 -33.59 19.51
CA ALA A 21 -12.52 -32.31 20.19
C ALA A 21 -11.19 -31.62 20.54
N MET A 22 -10.16 -32.37 20.96
CA MET A 22 -8.82 -31.83 21.18
C MET A 22 -8.19 -31.31 19.89
N LEU A 23 -8.32 -32.05 18.79
CA LEU A 23 -7.81 -31.62 17.48
C LEU A 23 -8.53 -30.37 16.99
N ALA A 24 -9.85 -30.31 17.13
CA ALA A 24 -10.63 -29.12 16.79
C ALA A 24 -10.24 -27.92 17.65
N LEU A 25 -10.01 -28.12 18.95
CA LEU A 25 -9.56 -27.06 19.85
C LEU A 25 -8.14 -26.57 19.50
N LEU A 26 -7.23 -27.47 19.12
CA LEU A 26 -5.88 -27.14 18.64
C LEU A 26 -5.90 -26.32 17.34
N VAL A 27 -6.78 -26.67 16.40
CA VAL A 27 -6.97 -25.89 15.16
C VAL A 27 -7.54 -24.51 15.46
N LEU A 28 -8.51 -24.39 16.38
CA LEU A 28 -9.10 -23.11 16.78
C LEU A 28 -8.15 -22.22 17.59
N LEU A 29 -7.19 -22.81 18.31
CA LEU A 29 -6.15 -22.10 19.07
C LEU A 29 -4.89 -21.83 18.24
N SER A 30 -4.88 -22.20 16.96
CA SER A 30 -3.73 -21.92 16.11
C SER A 30 -3.62 -20.41 15.91
N PRO A 31 -2.43 -19.81 16.09
CA PRO A 31 -2.26 -18.38 15.89
C PRO A 31 -2.63 -18.05 14.44
N SER A 32 -3.59 -17.14 14.26
CA SER A 32 -3.84 -16.53 12.97
C SER A 32 -2.53 -15.89 12.53
N THR A 33 -1.91 -16.38 11.46
CA THR A 33 -0.87 -15.59 10.79
C THR A 33 -1.56 -14.30 10.39
N ASP A 34 -1.16 -13.18 11.00
CA ASP A 34 -1.60 -11.86 10.56
C ASP A 34 -1.36 -11.82 9.06
N ALA A 35 -2.45 -11.84 8.29
CA ALA A 35 -2.37 -11.47 6.90
C ALA A 35 -1.88 -10.03 6.96
N LEU A 36 -0.62 -9.79 6.60
CA LEU A 36 -0.15 -8.48 6.22
C LEU A 36 -1.01 -8.13 5.01
N ALA A 37 -2.19 -7.59 5.27
CA ALA A 37 -2.98 -6.95 4.24
C ALA A 37 -2.11 -5.77 3.82
N HIS A 38 -1.34 -5.97 2.76
CA HIS A 38 -0.49 -4.96 2.17
C HIS A 38 -1.41 -3.90 1.58
N GLU A 39 -1.89 -3.01 2.45
CA GLU A 39 -2.89 -2.01 2.14
C GLU A 39 -2.27 -0.98 1.19
N ILE A 40 -2.74 -0.96 -0.06
CA ILE A 40 -2.40 0.12 -0.97
C ILE A 40 -3.02 1.40 -0.41
N ARG A 41 -2.17 2.38 -0.07
CA ARG A 41 -2.63 3.72 0.26
C ARG A 41 -2.87 4.49 -1.04
N PRO A 42 -4.11 4.91 -1.34
CA PRO A 42 -4.38 5.67 -2.55
C PRO A 42 -3.66 7.02 -2.50
N ALA A 43 -3.31 7.54 -3.68
CA ALA A 43 -2.92 8.93 -3.81
C ALA A 43 -4.17 9.83 -3.64
N ILE A 44 -4.03 10.92 -2.90
CA ILE A 44 -5.08 11.91 -2.68
C ILE A 44 -4.58 13.23 -3.26
N ALA A 45 -5.36 13.84 -4.15
CA ALA A 45 -5.03 15.10 -4.78
C ALA A 45 -6.06 16.18 -4.44
N ASP A 46 -5.59 17.33 -3.97
CA ASP A 46 -6.38 18.51 -3.67
C ASP A 46 -5.98 19.64 -4.62
N LEU A 47 -6.96 20.17 -5.37
CA LEU A 47 -6.79 21.32 -6.27
C LEU A 47 -7.31 22.58 -5.60
N SER A 48 -6.50 23.63 -5.62
CA SER A 48 -6.90 24.98 -5.23
C SER A 48 -6.61 25.97 -6.34
N VAL A 49 -7.48 26.97 -6.49
CA VAL A 49 -7.35 28.06 -7.47
C VAL A 49 -7.58 29.37 -6.76
N ASP A 50 -6.66 30.31 -6.91
CA ASP A 50 -6.77 31.64 -6.32
C ASP A 50 -7.51 32.64 -7.22
N ARG A 51 -7.79 33.84 -6.68
CA ARG A 51 -8.50 34.88 -7.44
C ARG A 51 -7.65 35.57 -8.52
N ALA A 52 -6.33 35.42 -8.45
CA ALA A 52 -5.39 35.98 -9.41
C ALA A 52 -5.14 35.01 -10.60
N GLY A 53 -5.72 33.81 -10.58
CA GLY A 53 -5.57 32.80 -11.62
C GLY A 53 -4.41 31.82 -11.37
N GLY A 54 -3.79 31.84 -10.19
CA GLY A 54 -2.85 30.80 -9.77
C GLY A 54 -3.59 29.53 -9.38
N TYR A 55 -3.01 28.37 -9.71
CA TYR A 55 -3.52 27.07 -9.28
C TYR A 55 -2.41 26.22 -8.64
N GLU A 56 -2.80 25.44 -7.64
CA GLU A 56 -1.94 24.48 -6.95
C GLU A 56 -2.68 23.15 -6.83
N VAL A 57 -1.99 22.06 -7.21
CA VAL A 57 -2.41 20.69 -6.92
C VAL A 57 -1.45 20.10 -5.90
N SER A 58 -1.98 19.81 -4.73
CA SER A 58 -1.29 19.08 -3.66
C SER A 58 -1.62 17.61 -3.76
N ILE A 59 -0.60 16.76 -3.88
CA ILE A 59 -0.77 15.32 -4.03
C ILE A 59 -0.10 14.62 -2.85
N GLU A 60 -0.87 13.96 -1.99
CA GLU A 60 -0.37 13.04 -0.96
C GLU A 60 -0.29 11.63 -1.54
N LEU A 61 0.89 11.00 -1.50
CA LEU A 61 1.10 9.66 -2.07
C LEU A 61 2.26 8.90 -1.40
N ASN A 62 2.41 7.63 -1.80
CA ASN A 62 3.61 6.83 -1.56
C ASN A 62 4.61 7.09 -2.69
N LEU A 63 5.62 7.93 -2.42
CA LEU A 63 6.61 8.35 -3.42
C LEU A 63 7.50 7.18 -3.86
N GLU A 64 7.84 6.28 -2.95
CA GLU A 64 8.63 5.09 -3.27
C GLU A 64 7.90 4.17 -4.24
N ALA A 65 6.59 3.96 -4.04
CA ALA A 65 5.79 3.15 -4.95
C ALA A 65 5.66 3.81 -6.33
N LEU A 66 5.48 5.15 -6.36
CA LEU A 66 5.46 5.91 -7.61
C LEU A 66 6.76 5.72 -8.39
N LEU A 67 7.91 5.91 -7.72
CA LEU A 67 9.24 5.78 -8.34
C LEU A 67 9.53 4.35 -8.80
N ALA A 68 9.09 3.34 -8.04
CA ALA A 68 9.20 1.92 -8.42
C ALA A 68 8.17 1.48 -9.48
N GLY A 69 7.32 2.38 -9.97
CA GLY A 69 6.29 2.07 -10.96
C GLY A 69 5.17 1.15 -10.45
N ILE A 70 4.97 1.07 -9.12
CA ILE A 70 3.94 0.22 -8.50
C ILE A 70 2.63 1.00 -8.43
N GLY A 71 1.76 0.73 -9.40
CA GLY A 71 0.42 1.32 -9.48
C GLY A 71 -0.67 0.57 -8.70
N PRO A 72 -1.91 1.09 -8.70
CA PRO A 72 -3.05 0.51 -7.98
C PRO A 72 -3.52 -0.85 -8.54
N ALA A 73 -2.98 -1.30 -9.67
CA ALA A 73 -3.27 -2.61 -10.25
C ALA A 73 -2.72 -3.78 -9.41
N HIS A 74 -1.77 -3.51 -8.51
CA HIS A 74 -1.17 -4.51 -7.63
C HIS A 74 -1.82 -4.43 -6.25
N SER A 75 -2.62 -5.43 -5.88
CA SER A 75 -3.24 -5.57 -4.55
C SER A 75 -2.21 -5.64 -3.40
N ASP A 76 -0.95 -5.92 -3.74
CA ASP A 76 0.18 -6.05 -2.84
C ASP A 76 1.44 -5.48 -3.51
N THR A 77 2.09 -4.48 -2.90
CA THR A 77 3.31 -3.88 -3.43
C THR A 77 4.50 -4.84 -3.41
N SER A 78 4.48 -5.85 -2.54
CA SER A 78 5.54 -6.87 -2.44
C SER A 78 5.50 -7.89 -3.58
N GLU A 79 4.37 -8.02 -4.28
CA GLU A 79 4.21 -8.91 -5.43
C GLU A 79 4.39 -8.19 -6.78
N ALA A 80 4.60 -6.86 -6.76
CA ALA A 80 4.79 -6.09 -7.98
C ALA A 80 6.19 -6.32 -8.59
N PRO A 81 6.35 -6.22 -9.93
CA PRO A 81 7.66 -6.31 -10.57
C PRO A 81 8.71 -5.34 -10.00
N GLY A 82 8.28 -4.18 -9.51
CA GLY A 82 9.12 -3.15 -8.87
C GLY A 82 9.39 -3.35 -7.37
N ALA A 83 8.99 -4.47 -6.76
CA ALA A 83 9.06 -4.65 -5.30
C ALA A 83 10.48 -4.50 -4.73
N ALA A 84 11.51 -4.99 -5.42
CA ALA A 84 12.90 -4.85 -4.97
C ALA A 84 13.38 -3.40 -4.99
N GLU A 85 12.98 -2.64 -6.01
CA GLU A 85 13.29 -1.21 -6.11
C GLU A 85 12.56 -0.42 -5.04
N TYR A 86 11.28 -0.72 -4.83
CA TYR A 86 10.47 -0.17 -3.75
C TYR A 86 11.12 -0.33 -2.37
N GLU A 87 11.54 -1.54 -2.00
CA GLU A 87 12.22 -1.80 -0.72
C GLU A 87 13.56 -1.03 -0.59
N GLY A 88 14.30 -0.88 -1.69
CA GLY A 88 15.50 -0.04 -1.73
C GLY A 88 15.18 1.44 -1.46
N LEU A 89 14.13 1.96 -2.08
CA LEU A 89 13.67 3.35 -1.92
C LEU A 89 13.18 3.63 -0.50
N ARG A 90 12.54 2.66 0.18
CA ARG A 90 12.09 2.78 1.58
C ARG A 90 13.21 3.01 2.57
N SER A 91 14.40 2.50 2.25
CA SER A 91 15.60 2.66 3.07
C SER A 91 16.30 4.01 2.87
N LEU A 92 15.93 4.78 1.85
CA LEU A 92 16.55 6.07 1.56
C LEU A 92 16.17 7.13 2.60
N SER A 93 17.17 7.92 2.98
CA SER A 93 16.95 9.19 3.70
C SER A 93 16.00 10.12 2.93
N PRO A 94 15.33 11.08 3.59
CA PRO A 94 14.45 12.03 2.91
C PRO A 94 15.14 12.77 1.75
N ALA A 95 16.37 13.22 1.97
CA ALA A 95 17.17 13.87 0.92
C ALA A 95 17.56 12.92 -0.22
N GLY A 96 17.73 11.63 0.08
CA GLY A 96 18.00 10.61 -0.93
C GLY A 96 16.79 10.36 -1.82
N LEU A 97 15.61 10.24 -1.22
CA LEU A 97 14.36 10.03 -1.96
C LEU A 97 13.95 11.28 -2.75
N HIS A 98 14.17 12.47 -2.18
CA HIS A 98 13.97 13.73 -2.91
C HIS A 98 14.81 13.79 -4.18
N ARG A 99 16.11 13.45 -4.11
CA ARG A 99 16.96 13.38 -5.30
C ARG A 99 16.51 12.34 -6.32
N ALA A 100 15.97 11.21 -5.86
CA ALA A 100 15.39 10.22 -6.76
C ALA A 100 14.16 10.78 -7.49
N PHE A 101 13.32 11.56 -6.78
CA PHE A 101 12.21 12.27 -7.41
C PHE A 101 12.69 13.38 -8.35
N ASP A 102 13.72 14.14 -8.02
CA ASP A 102 14.26 15.19 -8.90
C ASP A 102 14.65 14.62 -10.28
N ALA A 103 15.22 13.41 -10.31
CA ALA A 103 15.57 12.70 -11.55
C ALA A 103 14.34 12.15 -12.32
N PHE A 104 13.20 11.99 -11.64
CA PHE A 104 11.95 11.46 -12.18
C PHE A 104 10.91 12.56 -12.47
N ALA A 105 11.17 13.81 -12.05
CA ALA A 105 10.18 14.88 -12.02
C ALA A 105 9.59 15.20 -13.41
N GLU A 106 10.41 15.16 -14.47
CA GLU A 106 9.94 15.34 -15.84
C GLU A 106 8.96 14.24 -16.25
N GLN A 107 9.31 12.97 -16.03
CA GLN A 107 8.43 11.84 -16.32
C GLN A 107 7.13 11.89 -15.48
N PHE A 108 7.22 12.35 -14.24
CA PHE A 108 6.04 12.56 -13.41
C PHE A 108 5.10 13.61 -14.02
N LEU A 109 5.64 14.78 -14.43
CA LEU A 109 4.86 15.86 -15.04
C LEU A 109 4.28 15.45 -16.40
N ASP A 110 4.99 14.65 -17.20
CA ASP A 110 4.48 14.09 -18.46
C ASP A 110 3.25 13.19 -18.25
N GLY A 111 3.14 12.57 -17.07
CA GLY A 111 1.97 11.79 -16.65
C GLY A 111 0.79 12.63 -16.15
N VAL A 112 0.96 13.94 -15.94
CA VAL A 112 -0.09 14.83 -15.44
C VAL A 112 -0.83 15.48 -16.59
N LEU A 113 -2.12 15.18 -16.71
CA LEU A 113 -3.03 15.82 -17.65
C LEU A 113 -3.91 16.82 -16.92
N LEU A 114 -3.66 18.12 -17.10
CA LEU A 114 -4.43 19.19 -16.48
C LEU A 114 -4.95 20.16 -17.56
N HIS A 115 -6.23 20.51 -17.48
CA HIS A 115 -6.90 21.37 -18.46
C HIS A 115 -7.76 22.44 -17.79
N ALA A 116 -7.78 23.64 -18.36
CA ALA A 116 -8.74 24.70 -18.10
C ALA A 116 -9.69 24.84 -19.30
N GLY A 117 -10.83 24.14 -19.25
CA GLY A 117 -11.66 23.95 -20.44
C GLY A 117 -10.90 23.17 -21.50
N ASP A 118 -10.75 23.75 -22.70
CA ASP A 118 -9.99 23.15 -23.81
C ASP A 118 -8.49 23.52 -23.80
N THR A 119 -8.05 24.31 -22.82
CA THR A 119 -6.65 24.77 -22.75
C THR A 119 -5.82 23.81 -21.88
N PRO A 120 -4.81 23.11 -22.42
CA PRO A 120 -3.91 22.30 -21.61
C PRO A 120 -3.02 23.21 -20.75
N LEU A 121 -2.86 22.84 -19.48
CA LEU A 121 -2.00 23.52 -18.53
C LEU A 121 -0.67 22.78 -18.39
N GLN A 122 0.42 23.53 -18.24
CA GLN A 122 1.76 22.98 -18.01
C GLN A 122 2.17 23.27 -16.57
N PRO A 123 1.88 22.37 -15.62
CA PRO A 123 2.28 22.57 -14.24
C PRO A 123 3.79 22.41 -14.08
N THR A 124 4.34 23.08 -13.08
CA THR A 124 5.71 22.86 -12.59
C THR A 124 5.67 22.30 -11.18
N VAL A 125 6.72 21.58 -10.77
CA VAL A 125 6.86 21.18 -9.36
C VAL A 125 7.21 22.42 -8.55
N LEU A 126 6.38 22.74 -7.57
CA LEU A 126 6.56 23.85 -6.64
C LEU A 126 7.25 23.40 -5.35
N ASP A 127 6.92 22.20 -4.86
CA ASP A 127 7.47 21.66 -3.61
C ASP A 127 7.37 20.13 -3.55
N VAL A 128 8.27 19.50 -2.81
CA VAL A 128 8.29 18.05 -2.56
C VAL A 128 8.69 17.81 -1.11
N GLN A 129 7.74 17.32 -0.32
CA GLN A 129 7.92 17.05 1.10
C GLN A 129 8.05 15.56 1.31
N VAL A 130 9.25 15.13 1.74
CA VAL A 130 9.53 13.75 2.11
C VAL A 130 9.69 13.66 3.63
N PRO A 131 8.82 12.92 4.34
CA PRO A 131 8.97 12.72 5.78
C PRO A 131 10.25 11.94 6.13
N PRO A 132 10.74 12.04 7.39
CA PRO A 132 11.79 11.16 7.91
C PRO A 132 11.49 9.68 7.68
N VAL A 133 12.56 8.88 7.65
CA VAL A 133 12.42 7.41 7.63
C VAL A 133 11.73 7.00 8.94
N GLY A 134 10.52 6.46 8.83
CA GLY A 134 9.76 5.88 9.93
C GLY A 134 9.93 4.37 10.00
N ASP A 135 8.90 3.69 10.48
CA ASP A 135 8.81 2.23 10.38
C ASP A 135 8.62 1.82 8.91
N THR A 136 9.62 1.13 8.35
CA THR A 136 9.59 0.60 6.98
C THR A 136 8.63 -0.58 6.83
N GLY A 137 7.84 -0.94 7.83
CA GLY A 137 6.64 -1.76 7.67
C GLY A 137 5.48 -0.99 7.02
N PHE A 138 5.45 0.34 7.15
CA PHE A 138 4.37 1.19 6.63
C PHE A 138 4.84 2.09 5.46
N PRO A 139 3.99 2.33 4.44
CA PRO A 139 4.28 3.32 3.41
C PRO A 139 4.47 4.74 4.00
N ARG A 140 5.51 5.45 3.56
CA ARG A 140 5.64 6.89 3.86
C ARG A 140 4.61 7.68 3.07
N ARG A 141 4.13 8.77 3.68
CA ARG A 141 3.21 9.70 3.04
C ARG A 141 3.97 10.96 2.65
N SER A 142 4.40 11.02 1.40
CA SER A 142 5.06 12.18 0.83
C SER A 142 4.02 13.11 0.19
N ARG A 143 4.37 14.40 0.09
CA ARG A 143 3.52 15.41 -0.57
C ARG A 143 4.27 16.00 -1.75
N ILE A 144 3.68 15.99 -2.94
CA ILE A 144 4.17 16.73 -4.10
C ILE A 144 3.20 17.87 -4.35
N VAL A 145 3.74 19.07 -4.56
CA VAL A 145 2.97 20.24 -4.93
C VAL A 145 3.36 20.62 -6.34
N ILE A 146 2.37 20.66 -7.24
CA ILE A 146 2.53 21.17 -8.59
C ILE A 146 1.62 22.37 -8.81
N GLY A 147 1.98 23.26 -9.71
CA GLY A 147 1.14 24.41 -9.99
C GLY A 147 1.62 25.30 -11.12
N GLY A 148 0.86 26.34 -11.36
CA GLY A 148 1.08 27.31 -12.43
C GLY A 148 -0.01 28.38 -12.42
N THR A 149 -0.19 29.04 -13.56
CA THR A 149 -1.23 30.05 -13.78
C THR A 149 -2.15 29.62 -14.92
N LEU A 150 -3.43 29.96 -14.80
CA LEU A 150 -4.46 29.76 -15.82
C LEU A 150 -4.27 30.67 -17.04
#